data_AF-A0A8J7FT13-F1
#
_entry.id   AF-A0A8J7FT13-F1
#
_cell.length_a   1.000
_cell.length_b   1.000
_cell.length_c   1.000
_cell.angle_alpha   90.00
_cell.angle_beta   90.00
_cell.angle_gamma   90.00
#
_symmetry.space_group_name_H-M   'P 1'
#
loop_
_entity.id
_entity.type
_entity.pdbx_description
1 polymer ?
#
loop_
_entity_poly.entity_id
_entity_poly.type
_entity_poly.pdbx_seq_one_letter_code
_entity_poly.pdbx_strand_id
1 'polypeptide(L)'
;MNHNIDRYIKHNLNKFNWKDNKLAEKSGLSASQISKLKNGHVSKLSAQTFYSIVIAFDDTLDNAIKMVFDLNTFNLKKYIPRKRNEFGLLLQQFEISKNSLEEISQRTGIKEIRLSEAYYRNGALDAHEILLIEKVIGLEAGYLFKLMFEKKGLDK
;
A
#
# COMPACT_ATOMS: atom_id res chain seq x y z
N MET A 1 10.31 -6.32 -0.41
CA MET A 1 9.95 -6.04 0.99
C MET A 1 9.22 -7.25 1.52
N ASN A 2 9.59 -7.79 2.69
CA ASN A 2 8.90 -8.95 3.24
C ASN A 2 7.61 -8.52 3.95
N HIS A 3 6.56 -9.32 3.83
CA HIS A 3 5.27 -9.11 4.52
C HIS A 3 4.83 -10.42 5.18
N ASN A 4 4.12 -10.32 6.30
CA ASN A 4 3.67 -11.47 7.11
C ASN A 4 2.18 -11.76 6.96
N ILE A 5 1.63 -11.58 5.74
CA ILE A 5 0.21 -11.77 5.46
C ILE A 5 -0.26 -13.20 5.75
N ASP A 6 0.62 -14.18 5.59
CA ASP A 6 0.37 -15.58 5.90
C ASP A 6 0.07 -15.78 7.40
N ARG A 7 0.85 -15.13 8.27
CA ARG A 7 0.67 -15.15 9.73
C ARG A 7 -0.62 -14.47 10.13
N TYR A 8 -0.90 -13.30 9.54
CA TYR A 8 -2.14 -12.56 9.78
C TYR A 8 -3.38 -13.38 9.40
N ILE A 9 -3.37 -14.04 8.23
CA ILE A 9 -4.46 -14.92 7.80
C ILE A 9 -4.63 -16.11 8.75
N LYS A 10 -3.54 -16.84 9.07
CA LYS A 10 -3.60 -18.01 9.96
C LYS A 10 -4.11 -17.63 11.35
N HIS A 11 -3.63 -16.52 11.91
CA HIS A 11 -4.08 -16.01 13.19
C HIS A 11 -5.59 -15.76 13.20
N ASN A 12 -6.11 -15.03 12.21
CA ASN A 12 -7.53 -14.68 12.18
C ASN A 12 -8.43 -15.86 11.82
N LEU A 13 -8.01 -16.77 10.93
CA LEU A 13 -8.76 -18.01 10.67
C LEU A 13 -8.94 -18.83 11.96
N ASN A 14 -7.88 -18.96 12.76
CA ASN A 14 -7.96 -19.67 14.04
C ASN A 14 -8.85 -18.92 15.04
N LYS A 15 -8.69 -17.59 15.16
CA LYS A 15 -9.50 -16.74 16.06
C LYS A 15 -11.00 -16.86 15.78
N PHE A 16 -11.41 -16.90 14.51
CA PHE A 16 -12.81 -16.97 14.12
C PHE A 16 -13.32 -18.40 13.86
N ASN A 17 -12.47 -19.41 14.00
CA ASN A 17 -12.75 -20.81 13.61
C ASN A 17 -13.26 -20.91 12.16
N TRP A 18 -12.64 -20.16 11.25
CA TRP A 18 -13.00 -20.13 9.83
C TRP A 18 -12.14 -21.09 9.01
N LYS A 19 -12.73 -21.60 7.93
CA LYS A 19 -12.04 -22.31 6.86
C LYS A 19 -11.72 -21.33 5.71
N ASP A 20 -10.76 -21.70 4.87
CA ASP A 20 -10.31 -20.89 3.72
C ASP A 20 -11.45 -20.46 2.79
N ASN A 21 -12.46 -21.32 2.60
CA ASN A 21 -13.62 -21.01 1.75
C ASN A 21 -14.45 -19.84 2.29
N LYS A 22 -14.55 -19.69 3.62
CA LYS A 22 -15.25 -18.56 4.23
C LYS A 22 -14.50 -17.25 4.01
N LEU A 23 -13.16 -17.28 4.12
CA LEU A 23 -12.34 -16.12 3.81
C LEU A 23 -12.40 -15.76 2.32
N ALA A 24 -12.37 -16.75 1.42
CA ALA A 24 -12.52 -16.54 -0.02
C ALA A 24 -13.86 -15.84 -0.35
N GLU A 25 -14.97 -16.34 0.22
CA GLU A 25 -16.31 -15.75 0.09
C GLU A 25 -16.32 -14.29 0.57
N LYS A 26 -15.85 -14.02 1.79
CA LYS A 26 -15.90 -12.67 2.38
C LYS A 26 -14.96 -11.66 1.72
N SER A 27 -13.79 -12.10 1.27
CA SER A 27 -12.79 -11.22 0.64
C SER A 27 -13.02 -11.02 -0.85
N GLY A 28 -13.86 -11.85 -1.49
CA GLY A 28 -14.01 -11.90 -2.94
C GLY A 28 -12.78 -12.44 -3.68
N LEU A 29 -11.83 -13.05 -2.97
CA LEU A 29 -10.63 -13.65 -3.55
C LEU A 29 -10.87 -15.12 -3.90
N SER A 30 -10.19 -15.60 -4.94
CA SER A 30 -10.26 -17.02 -5.29
C SER A 30 -9.61 -17.90 -4.21
N ALA A 31 -10.08 -19.15 -4.09
CA ALA A 31 -9.49 -20.13 -3.16
C ALA A 31 -7.98 -20.35 -3.41
N SER A 32 -7.56 -20.29 -4.68
CA SER A 32 -6.14 -20.38 -5.06
C SER A 32 -5.32 -19.20 -4.52
N GLN A 33 -5.84 -17.98 -4.60
CA GLN A 33 -5.18 -16.80 -4.02
C GLN A 33 -5.08 -16.91 -2.50
N ILE A 34 -6.16 -17.30 -1.81
CA ILE A 34 -6.14 -17.51 -0.35
C ILE A 34 -5.09 -18.55 0.04
N SER A 35 -5.04 -19.69 -0.67
CA SER A 35 -4.04 -20.73 -0.41
C SER A 35 -2.61 -20.20 -0.58
N LYS A 36 -2.31 -19.48 -1.67
CA LYS A 36 -0.98 -18.90 -1.90
C LYS A 36 -0.59 -17.89 -0.82
N LEU A 37 -1.51 -17.02 -0.42
CA LEU A 37 -1.27 -16.01 0.62
C LEU A 37 -1.03 -16.66 1.98
N LYS A 38 -1.91 -17.59 2.39
CA LYS A 38 -1.82 -18.31 3.67
C LYS A 38 -0.55 -19.14 3.79
N ASN A 39 -0.05 -19.68 2.68
CA ASN A 39 1.16 -20.50 2.66
C ASN A 39 2.45 -19.69 2.39
N GLY A 40 2.37 -18.36 2.29
CA GLY A 40 3.54 -17.50 2.10
C GLY A 40 4.15 -17.60 0.69
N HIS A 41 3.41 -18.10 -0.30
CA HIS A 41 3.87 -18.22 -1.69
C HIS A 41 3.69 -16.94 -2.51
N VAL A 42 3.36 -15.82 -1.86
CA VAL A 42 3.15 -14.51 -2.48
C VAL A 42 4.27 -13.59 -2.01
N SER A 43 5.07 -13.10 -2.95
CA SER A 43 6.15 -12.15 -2.67
C SER A 43 5.73 -10.69 -2.80
N LYS A 44 4.68 -10.41 -3.60
CA LYS A 44 4.09 -9.09 -3.80
C LYS A 44 2.64 -9.10 -3.36
N LEU A 45 2.33 -8.30 -2.35
CA LEU A 45 0.98 -8.14 -1.83
C LEU A 45 0.37 -6.85 -2.38
N SER A 46 -0.58 -6.97 -3.30
CA SER A 46 -1.28 -5.80 -3.83
C SER A 46 -2.11 -5.12 -2.73
N ALA A 47 -2.22 -3.80 -2.80
CA ALA A 47 -2.95 -3.01 -1.81
C ALA A 47 -4.42 -3.41 -1.69
N GLN A 48 -5.06 -3.69 -2.83
CA GLN A 48 -6.44 -4.15 -2.87
C GLN A 48 -6.60 -5.52 -2.20
N THR A 49 -5.70 -6.47 -2.46
CA THR A 49 -5.74 -7.81 -1.84
C THR A 49 -5.59 -7.69 -0.33
N PHE A 50 -4.62 -6.89 0.14
CA PHE A 50 -4.45 -6.63 1.56
C PHE A 50 -5.74 -6.05 2.18
N TYR A 51 -6.28 -4.99 1.59
CA TYR A 51 -7.50 -4.34 2.08
C TYR A 51 -8.70 -5.30 2.14
N SER A 52 -8.94 -6.06 1.06
CA SER A 52 -10.02 -7.06 1.00
C SER A 52 -9.94 -8.10 2.11
N ILE A 53 -8.74 -8.54 2.48
CA ILE A 53 -8.54 -9.51 3.57
C ILE A 53 -8.80 -8.87 4.93
N VAL A 54 -8.36 -7.63 5.13
CA VAL A 54 -8.59 -6.89 6.38
C VAL A 54 -10.08 -6.71 6.64
N ILE A 55 -10.81 -6.23 5.63
CA ILE A 55 -12.27 -6.03 5.73
C ILE A 55 -13.01 -7.36 5.87
N ALA A 56 -12.56 -8.43 5.20
CA ALA A 56 -13.19 -9.75 5.34
C ALA A 56 -13.18 -10.28 6.79
N PHE A 57 -12.15 -9.94 7.56
CA PHE A 57 -12.03 -10.27 8.97
C PHE A 57 -12.67 -9.25 9.92
N ASP A 58 -13.24 -8.17 9.40
CA ASP A 58 -13.77 -7.05 10.19
C ASP A 58 -12.72 -6.48 11.16
N ASP A 59 -11.45 -6.46 10.72
CA ASP A 59 -10.33 -5.89 11.49
C ASP A 59 -10.04 -4.46 11.03
N THR A 60 -9.30 -3.72 11.87
CA THR A 60 -8.84 -2.39 11.53
C THR A 60 -7.55 -2.45 10.71
N LEU A 61 -7.38 -1.47 9.82
CA LEU A 61 -6.12 -1.33 9.07
C LEU A 61 -4.92 -1.13 9.98
N ASP A 62 -5.06 -0.39 11.08
CA ASP A 62 -3.96 -0.16 12.03
C ASP A 62 -3.43 -1.47 12.63
N ASN A 63 -4.32 -2.34 13.11
CA ASN A 63 -3.96 -3.66 13.61
C ASN A 63 -3.31 -4.53 12.53
N ALA A 64 -3.97 -4.63 11.37
CA ALA A 64 -3.49 -5.48 10.29
C ALA A 64 -2.13 -5.02 9.76
N ILE A 65 -1.91 -3.71 9.63
CA ILE A 65 -0.62 -3.15 9.18
C ILE A 65 0.48 -3.53 10.17
N LYS A 66 0.26 -3.37 11.48
CA LYS A 66 1.24 -3.73 12.52
C LYS A 66 1.59 -5.21 12.54
N MET A 67 0.64 -6.08 12.19
CA MET A 67 0.88 -7.53 12.11
C MET A 67 1.58 -7.94 10.81
N VAL A 68 1.21 -7.33 9.69
CA VAL A 68 1.66 -7.73 8.35
C VAL A 68 2.99 -7.07 7.98
N PHE A 69 3.24 -5.84 8.39
CA PHE A 69 4.41 -5.06 8.00
C PHE A 69 5.24 -4.62 9.20
N ASP A 70 6.55 -4.82 9.12
CA ASP A 70 7.48 -4.22 10.07
C ASP A 70 7.78 -2.77 9.66
N LEU A 71 7.00 -1.83 10.21
CA LEU A 71 7.12 -0.41 9.90
C LEU A 71 8.48 0.21 10.27
N ASN A 72 9.26 -0.44 11.14
CA ASN A 72 10.61 0.02 11.51
C ASN A 72 11.59 -0.10 10.34
N THR A 73 11.31 -0.98 9.37
CA THR A 73 12.13 -1.15 8.17
C THR A 73 11.88 -0.07 7.12
N PHE A 74 10.85 0.77 7.29
CA PHE A 74 10.47 1.81 6.34
C PHE A 74 11.35 3.04 6.53
N ASN A 75 12.58 2.98 6.05
CA ASN A 75 13.52 4.09 6.15
C ASN A 75 13.37 5.02 4.94
N LEU A 76 12.98 6.28 5.20
CA LEU A 76 12.91 7.31 4.17
C LEU A 76 14.30 7.88 3.91
N LYS A 77 14.64 8.03 2.64
CA LYS A 77 15.85 8.73 2.22
C LYS A 77 15.63 10.24 2.27
N LYS A 78 16.73 10.98 2.34
CA LYS A 78 16.72 12.45 2.19
C LYS A 78 16.48 12.82 0.73
N TYR A 79 15.50 13.70 0.46
CA TYR A 79 15.33 14.31 -0.85
C TYR A 79 16.32 15.47 -1.02
N ILE A 80 17.03 15.49 -2.14
CA ILE A 80 17.87 16.63 -2.54
C ILE A 80 17.34 17.07 -3.91
N PRO A 81 16.60 18.20 -3.98
CA PRO A 81 16.12 18.72 -5.24
C PRO A 81 17.29 18.96 -6.20
N ARG A 82 17.06 18.70 -7.49
CA ARG A 82 18.05 19.02 -8.52
C ARG A 82 18.27 20.53 -8.55
N LYS A 83 19.53 20.94 -8.75
CA LYS A 83 19.87 22.35 -8.94
C LYS A 83 19.15 22.87 -10.20
N ARG A 84 18.33 23.89 -10.03
CA ARG A 84 17.68 24.61 -11.14
C ARG A 84 18.66 25.61 -11.76
N ASN A 85 18.57 25.79 -13.07
CA ASN A 85 19.23 26.90 -13.77
C ASN A 85 18.42 28.19 -13.60
N GLU A 86 18.88 29.30 -14.18
CA GLU A 86 18.21 30.61 -14.07
C GLU A 86 16.74 30.55 -14.52
N PHE A 87 16.46 29.88 -15.64
CA PHE A 87 15.10 29.70 -16.13
C PHE A 87 14.23 28.88 -15.16
N GLY A 88 14.78 27.81 -14.58
CA GLY A 88 14.08 27.00 -13.58
C GLY A 88 13.78 27.77 -12.29
N LEU A 89 14.67 28.66 -11.85
CA LEU A 89 14.42 29.55 -10.71
C LEU A 89 13.30 30.55 -11.00
N LEU A 90 13.26 31.09 -12.22
CA LEU A 90 12.17 31.97 -12.66
C LEU A 90 10.83 31.23 -12.66
N LEU A 91 10.79 29.99 -13.12
CA LEU A 91 9.56 29.20 -13.16
C LEU A 91 9.10 28.70 -11.79
N GLN A 92 10.04 28.48 -10.85
CA GLN A 92 9.73 27.96 -9.52
C GLN A 92 8.63 28.74 -8.80
N GLN A 93 8.54 30.05 -8.99
CA GLN A 93 7.51 30.89 -8.35
C GLN A 93 6.07 30.57 -8.81
N PHE A 94 5.91 29.88 -9.94
CA PHE A 94 4.63 29.47 -10.50
C PHE A 94 4.33 27.97 -10.29
N GLU A 95 5.27 27.19 -9.74
CA GLU A 95 5.11 25.75 -9.53
C GLU A 95 4.39 25.41 -8.22
N ILE A 96 3.41 24.49 -8.28
CA ILE A 96 2.84 23.83 -7.09
C ILE A 96 3.58 22.49 -6.91
N SER A 97 4.65 22.48 -6.13
CA SER A 97 5.61 21.35 -6.06
C SER A 97 5.67 20.64 -4.70
N LYS A 98 4.53 20.44 -4.03
CA LYS A 98 4.50 19.60 -2.82
C LYS A 98 4.33 18.12 -3.17
N ASN A 99 5.15 17.25 -2.58
CA ASN A 99 5.05 15.79 -2.73
C ASN A 99 5.10 15.34 -4.20
N SER A 100 6.03 15.89 -4.98
CA SER A 100 6.19 15.53 -6.39
C SER A 100 6.54 14.04 -6.54
N LEU A 101 6.27 13.46 -7.73
CA LEU A 101 6.67 12.07 -8.00
C LEU A 101 8.18 11.87 -7.88
N GLU A 102 8.98 12.89 -8.22
CA GLU A 102 10.43 12.88 -8.00
C GLU A 102 10.77 12.81 -6.50
N GLU A 103 10.15 13.66 -5.67
CA GLU A 103 10.37 13.65 -4.22
C GLU A 103 10.00 12.29 -3.62
N ILE A 104 8.81 11.79 -3.93
CA ILE A 104 8.32 10.49 -3.44
C ILE A 104 9.27 9.37 -3.89
N SER A 105 9.68 9.37 -5.17
CA SER A 105 10.63 8.40 -5.72
C SER A 105 11.95 8.39 -4.96
N GLN A 106 12.57 9.56 -4.75
CA GLN A 106 13.84 9.66 -4.05
C GLN A 106 13.71 9.23 -2.58
N ARG A 107 12.65 9.65 -1.88
CA ARG A 107 12.46 9.36 -0.45
C ARG A 107 12.10 7.90 -0.19
N THR A 108 11.27 7.29 -1.03
CA THR A 108 10.81 5.90 -0.86
C THR A 108 11.73 4.87 -1.52
N GLY A 109 12.47 5.26 -2.55
CA GLY A 109 13.19 4.35 -3.43
C GLY A 109 12.31 3.65 -4.48
N ILE A 110 11.01 3.95 -4.54
CA ILE A 110 10.12 3.49 -5.62
C ILE A 110 10.51 4.21 -6.90
N LYS A 111 10.64 3.51 -8.02
CA LYS A 111 11.02 4.12 -9.29
C LYS A 111 9.97 5.17 -9.72
N GLU A 112 10.42 6.32 -10.18
CA GLU A 112 9.52 7.38 -10.67
C GLU A 112 8.59 6.90 -11.79
N ILE A 113 9.08 6.05 -12.70
CA ILE A 113 8.25 5.42 -13.75
C ILE A 113 7.09 4.63 -13.12
N ARG A 114 7.36 3.87 -12.06
CA ARG A 114 6.37 3.07 -11.35
C ARG A 114 5.31 3.95 -10.68
N LEU A 115 5.74 5.05 -10.04
CA LEU A 115 4.83 6.03 -9.46
C LEU A 115 4.00 6.74 -10.54
N SER A 116 4.61 7.08 -11.67
CA SER A 116 3.93 7.68 -12.83
C SER A 116 2.87 6.74 -13.41
N GLU A 117 3.17 5.44 -13.53
CA GLU A 117 2.18 4.44 -13.94
C GLU A 117 1.01 4.30 -12.95
N ALA A 118 1.27 4.41 -11.66
CA ALA A 118 0.21 4.41 -10.65
C ALA A 118 -0.60 5.71 -10.64
N TYR A 119 0.02 6.84 -10.97
CA TYR A 119 -0.59 8.16 -10.91
C TYR A 119 -1.40 8.51 -12.17
N TYR A 120 -0.84 8.28 -13.36
CA TYR A 120 -1.44 8.68 -14.64
C TYR A 120 -2.14 7.53 -15.38
N ARG A 121 -1.96 6.29 -14.93
CA ARG A 121 -2.55 5.09 -15.55
C ARG A 121 -3.21 4.21 -14.48
N ASN A 122 -3.56 2.99 -14.85
CA ASN A 122 -4.19 2.02 -13.95
C ASN A 122 -3.16 1.11 -13.24
N GLY A 123 -1.97 1.62 -12.93
CA GLY A 123 -0.93 0.85 -12.23
C GLY A 123 -1.34 0.55 -10.79
N ALA A 124 -1.72 -0.70 -10.49
CA ALA A 124 -2.05 -1.11 -9.12
C ALA A 124 -0.80 -1.09 -8.24
N LEU A 125 -0.86 -0.45 -7.07
CA LEU A 125 0.22 -0.40 -6.08
C LEU A 125 0.22 -1.63 -5.16
N ASP A 126 1.41 -2.01 -4.71
CA ASP A 126 1.57 -2.93 -3.59
C ASP A 126 1.26 -2.22 -2.27
N ALA A 127 0.78 -2.96 -1.28
CA ALA A 127 0.41 -2.40 0.02
C ALA A 127 1.58 -1.65 0.69
N HIS A 128 2.79 -2.20 0.60
CA HIS A 128 3.99 -1.56 1.15
C HIS A 128 4.35 -0.24 0.43
N GLU A 129 4.06 -0.12 -0.87
CA GLU A 129 4.29 1.12 -1.63
C GLU A 129 3.37 2.22 -1.12
N ILE A 130 2.09 1.91 -0.85
CA ILE A 130 1.14 2.87 -0.27
C ILE A 130 1.61 3.35 1.11
N LEU A 131 2.00 2.43 1.99
CA LEU A 131 2.48 2.75 3.33
C LEU A 131 3.74 3.65 3.31
N LEU A 132 4.66 3.43 2.35
CA LEU A 132 5.82 4.30 2.15
C LEU A 132 5.40 5.70 1.68
N ILE A 133 4.43 5.78 0.78
CA ILE A 133 3.89 7.06 0.27
C ILE A 133 3.22 7.83 1.41
N GLU A 134 2.33 7.20 2.19
CA GLU A 134 1.69 7.80 3.38
C GLU A 134 2.73 8.41 4.32
N LYS A 135 3.78 7.65 4.64
CA LYS A 135 4.88 8.11 5.50
C LYS A 135 5.63 9.32 4.90
N VAL A 136 5.84 9.35 3.59
CA VAL A 136 6.52 10.46 2.91
C VAL A 136 5.70 11.75 2.98
N ILE A 137 4.40 11.65 2.74
CA ILE A 137 3.49 12.81 2.66
C ILE A 137 2.89 13.20 4.01
N GLY A 138 3.25 12.49 5.09
CA GLY A 138 2.86 12.83 6.46
C GLY A 138 1.46 12.36 6.86
N LEU A 139 0.95 11.31 6.24
CA LEU A 139 -0.35 10.71 6.57
C LEU A 139 -0.19 9.53 7.53
N GLU A 140 -1.25 9.25 8.27
CA GLU A 140 -1.35 8.05 9.10
C GLU A 140 -1.41 6.79 8.23
N ALA A 141 -0.84 5.70 8.75
CA ALA A 141 -0.81 4.42 8.07
C ALA A 141 -2.25 3.89 7.84
N GLY A 142 -2.57 3.50 6.61
CA GLY A 142 -3.90 3.01 6.25
C GLY A 142 -4.85 4.09 5.72
N TYR A 143 -4.49 5.37 5.80
CA TYR A 143 -5.34 6.47 5.35
C TYR A 143 -5.67 6.42 3.86
N LEU A 144 -4.66 6.21 3.00
CA LEU A 144 -4.84 6.08 1.56
C LEU A 144 -5.60 4.80 1.18
N PHE A 145 -5.45 3.71 1.93
CA PHE A 145 -6.23 2.49 1.69
C PHE A 145 -7.73 2.77 1.80
N LYS A 146 -8.14 3.49 2.85
CA LYS A 146 -9.54 3.92 3.02
C LYS A 146 -10.00 4.77 1.84
N LEU A 147 -9.24 5.82 1.50
CA LEU A 147 -9.61 6.69 0.38
C LEU A 147 -9.73 5.96 -0.96
N MET A 148 -8.86 4.98 -1.22
CA MET A 148 -8.81 4.25 -2.49
C MET A 148 -9.86 3.16 -2.62
N PHE A 149 -10.19 2.47 -1.52
CA PHE A 149 -10.98 1.24 -1.56
C PHE A 149 -12.30 1.31 -0.81
N GLU A 150 -12.43 2.14 0.23
CA GLU A 150 -13.67 2.29 0.99
C GLU A 150 -14.75 3.01 0.17
N LYS A 151 -14.37 4.08 -0.55
CA LYS A 151 -15.30 4.83 -1.42
C LYS A 151 -15.78 4.05 -2.64
N LYS A 152 -15.06 3.01 -3.07
CA LYS A 152 -15.47 2.16 -4.21
C LYS A 152 -16.50 1.09 -3.85
N GLY A 153 -16.89 0.99 -2.57
CA GLY A 153 -17.90 0.04 -2.08
C GLY A 153 -19.35 0.52 -2.17
N LEU A 154 -19.61 1.76 -2.61
CA LEU A 154 -20.97 2.35 -2.70
C LEU A 154 -21.58 2.31 -4.11
N ASP A 155 -20.83 1.88 -5.13
CA ASP A 155 -21.32 1.76 -6.51
C ASP A 155 -21.29 0.29 -6.99
N LYS A 156 -21.98 -0.59 -6.25
CA LYS A 156 -22.37 -1.92 -6.73
C LYS A 156 -23.82 -2.23 -6.39
#